data_AF-A0A0N0XXF7-F1
#
_entry.id   AF-A0A0N0XXF7-F1
#
_cell.length_a   1.000
_cell.length_b   1.000
_cell.length_c   1.000
_cell.angle_alpha   90.00
_cell.angle_beta   90.00
_cell.angle_gamma   90.00
#
_symmetry.space_group_name_H-M   'P 1'
#
loop_
_entity.id
_entity.type
_entity.pdbx_description
1 polymer ?
#
loop_
_entity_poly.entity_id
_entity_poly.type
_entity_poly.pdbx_seq_one_letter_code
_entity_poly.pdbx_strand_id
1 'polypeptide(L)'
;MGSDAAAAAPGKKPVKSRASAVFQGLQKLGRSLQLPIAVLPAAGILNRLGQPDVFGADGLGWDNVAKVFAGAGGALLDSGLGLPLLFCVGVAIGMAKKADGSTALAAVAGFLVYFSVLHQFPVICASGQTYTQAGLWGGVCIDKTGTATQATFQNPGVFGGIVMGFLAAWFWQRLHRVKLVDWLGFFNGRRLVPIVMAFIGLAFAVVSLWVWPPVGDALTDFSKWLTDLNWLGSGLFGVANRALLVVGLHQFLNTFVWFQFGSFTKPDGTVVHGDINRFLAGDPTAGQFTTGFFPIMMFALPAAALAIAHCAKPHRRKEISGMMLSVGLTSFVTGVTEPIEYSFLFVAPLLYVFHAVLTGVSMAVSWALGVHDSFSFSAGLIDYVINWGLATKPWLIIPIGACFAVVYYALFRFAITKFDLQTPGREPDEVGDAMEEANVK
;
A
#
# COMPACT_ATOMS: atom_id res chain seq x y z
N MET A 1 46.27 -47.99 19.19
CA MET A 1 44.86 -48.29 18.85
C MET A 1 44.16 -46.95 18.67
N GLY A 2 43.76 -46.65 17.43
CA GLY A 2 43.30 -45.33 17.00
C GLY A 2 41.93 -44.97 17.54
N SER A 3 41.74 -43.68 17.82
CA SER A 3 40.47 -43.06 18.17
C SER A 3 39.69 -42.73 16.89
N ASP A 4 38.64 -43.50 16.60
CA ASP A 4 37.69 -43.17 15.53
C ASP A 4 36.76 -42.04 16.00
N ALA A 5 37.06 -40.83 15.56
CA ALA A 5 36.13 -39.72 15.58
C ALA A 5 35.06 -39.97 14.50
N ALA A 6 33.85 -40.33 14.94
CA ALA A 6 32.70 -40.47 14.06
C ALA A 6 32.38 -39.12 13.40
N ALA A 7 32.71 -39.00 12.11
CA ALA A 7 32.36 -37.87 11.28
C ALA A 7 30.82 -37.81 11.11
N ALA A 8 30.22 -36.72 11.59
CA ALA A 8 28.81 -36.42 11.37
C ALA A 8 28.54 -36.29 9.86
N ALA A 9 27.62 -37.10 9.34
CA ALA A 9 27.19 -37.05 7.95
C ALA A 9 26.60 -35.66 7.60
N PRO A 10 26.88 -35.10 6.41
CA PRO A 10 26.30 -33.84 6.00
C PRO A 10 24.79 -34.02 5.79
N GLY A 11 23.98 -33.40 6.65
CA GLY A 11 22.53 -33.38 6.51
C GLY A 11 22.12 -32.88 5.13
N LYS A 12 21.34 -33.70 4.40
CA LYS A 12 20.76 -33.33 3.11
C LYS A 12 19.95 -32.04 3.29
N LYS A 13 20.36 -30.96 2.62
CA LYS A 13 19.57 -29.71 2.55
C LYS A 13 18.18 -30.05 1.98
N PRO A 14 17.08 -29.65 2.62
CA PRO A 14 15.75 -29.97 2.12
C PRO A 14 15.55 -29.30 0.74
N VAL A 15 15.18 -30.11 -0.25
CA VAL A 15 14.84 -29.64 -1.59
C VAL A 15 13.59 -28.76 -1.45
N LYS A 16 13.75 -27.43 -1.61
CA LYS A 16 12.62 -26.50 -1.56
C LYS A 16 11.60 -26.90 -2.64
N SER A 17 10.38 -27.24 -2.23
CA SER A 17 9.29 -27.50 -3.18
C SER A 17 9.00 -26.23 -3.99
N ARG A 18 8.60 -26.36 -5.25
CA ARG A 18 8.22 -25.22 -6.12
C ARG A 18 7.18 -24.32 -5.44
N ALA A 19 6.23 -24.90 -4.72
CA ALA A 19 5.23 -24.17 -3.92
C ALA A 19 5.88 -23.30 -2.82
N SER A 20 6.85 -23.83 -2.08
CA SER A 20 7.56 -23.06 -1.05
C SER A 20 8.36 -21.89 -1.62
N ALA A 21 8.92 -22.04 -2.82
CA ALA A 21 9.69 -21.00 -3.50
C ALA A 21 8.77 -19.87 -4.02
N VAL A 22 7.61 -20.22 -4.57
CA VAL A 22 6.58 -19.26 -4.98
C VAL A 22 6.05 -18.49 -3.78
N PHE A 23 5.71 -19.17 -2.68
CA PHE A 23 5.22 -18.55 -1.46
C PHE A 23 6.22 -17.57 -0.84
N GLN A 24 7.50 -17.95 -0.74
CA GLN A 24 8.57 -17.05 -0.29
C GLN A 24 8.74 -15.85 -1.22
N GLY A 25 8.54 -16.04 -2.53
CA GLY A 25 8.55 -14.95 -3.51
C GLY A 25 7.42 -13.94 -3.29
N LEU A 26 6.19 -14.42 -3.06
CA LEU A 26 5.02 -13.57 -2.81
C LEU A 26 5.17 -12.77 -1.50
N GLN A 27 5.67 -13.40 -0.44
CA GLN A 27 5.96 -12.70 0.82
C GLN A 27 7.04 -11.62 0.65
N LYS A 28 8.09 -11.93 -0.12
CA LYS A 28 9.16 -10.96 -0.40
C LYS A 28 8.63 -9.76 -1.20
N LEU A 29 7.78 -10.02 -2.19
CA LEU A 29 7.09 -8.97 -2.93
C LEU A 29 6.26 -8.09 -1.99
N GLY A 30 5.41 -8.68 -1.14
CA GLY A 30 4.60 -7.92 -0.16
C GLY A 30 5.45 -7.00 0.72
N ARG A 31 6.57 -7.51 1.26
CA ARG A 31 7.52 -6.69 2.05
C ARG A 31 8.18 -5.57 1.23
N SER A 32 8.49 -5.82 -0.04
CA SER A 32 9.12 -4.81 -0.91
C SER A 32 8.20 -3.62 -1.21
N LEU A 33 6.88 -3.81 -1.15
CA LEU A 33 5.89 -2.75 -1.34
C LEU A 33 5.71 -1.88 -0.09
N GLN A 34 6.18 -2.29 1.09
CA GLN A 34 6.03 -1.50 2.32
C GLN A 34 6.93 -0.26 2.36
N LEU A 35 8.14 -0.36 1.80
CA LEU A 35 9.11 0.75 1.80
C LEU A 35 8.56 2.03 1.15
N PRO A 36 7.97 2.00 -0.07
CA PRO A 36 7.38 3.21 -0.66
C PRO A 36 6.13 3.68 0.11
N ILE A 37 5.35 2.75 0.66
CA ILE A 37 4.12 3.06 1.43
C ILE A 37 4.45 3.84 2.72
N ALA A 38 5.62 3.62 3.31
CA ALA A 38 6.05 4.32 4.53
C ALA A 38 6.15 5.85 4.38
N VAL A 39 6.23 6.37 3.16
CA VAL A 39 6.30 7.82 2.88
C VAL A 39 4.90 8.45 2.74
N LEU A 40 3.87 7.64 2.51
CA LEU A 40 2.49 8.12 2.29
C LEU A 40 1.85 8.87 3.47
N PRO A 41 2.10 8.54 4.77
CA PRO A 41 1.56 9.36 5.85
C PRO A 41 2.08 10.80 5.79
N ALA A 42 3.36 10.99 5.48
CA ALA A 42 3.92 12.33 5.29
C ALA A 42 3.27 13.02 4.07
N ALA A 43 3.11 12.30 2.96
CA ALA A 43 2.45 12.83 1.77
C ALA A 43 1.01 13.30 2.03
N GLY A 44 0.25 12.49 2.77
CA GLY A 44 -1.11 12.78 3.19
C GLY A 44 -1.25 14.00 4.07
N ILE A 45 -0.47 14.05 5.15
CA ILE A 45 -0.46 15.19 6.07
C ILE A 45 -0.10 16.46 5.31
N LEU A 46 0.96 16.43 4.50
CA LEU A 46 1.37 17.59 3.71
C LEU A 46 0.26 18.03 2.75
N ASN A 47 -0.35 17.10 2.01
CA ASN A 47 -1.42 17.43 1.07
C ASN A 47 -2.65 18.00 1.78
N ARG A 48 -3.01 17.44 2.94
CA ARG A 48 -4.18 17.83 3.71
C ARG A 48 -4.02 19.20 4.37
N LEU A 49 -2.84 19.49 4.92
CA LEU A 49 -2.51 20.84 5.40
C LEU A 49 -2.61 21.88 4.28
N GLY A 50 -2.38 21.49 3.03
CA GLY A 50 -2.49 22.35 1.86
C GLY A 50 -3.91 22.65 1.37
N GLN A 51 -4.95 22.11 2.00
CA GLN A 51 -6.34 22.26 1.56
C GLN A 51 -6.95 23.62 1.94
N PRO A 52 -8.00 24.08 1.20
CA PRO A 52 -8.67 25.36 1.45
C PRO A 52 -9.18 25.55 2.88
N ASP A 53 -9.71 24.48 3.48
CA ASP A 53 -10.32 24.48 4.82
C ASP A 53 -9.32 24.34 5.98
N VAL A 54 -8.03 24.18 5.69
CA VAL A 54 -6.96 24.09 6.72
C VAL A 54 -6.07 25.33 6.67
N PHE A 55 -5.10 25.38 5.75
CA PHE A 55 -4.24 26.55 5.61
C PHE A 55 -4.73 27.53 4.54
N GLY A 56 -5.64 27.13 3.65
CA GLY A 56 -6.12 28.01 2.58
C GLY A 56 -7.22 28.99 3.01
N ALA A 57 -7.91 29.54 2.02
CA ALA A 57 -8.86 30.65 2.15
C ALA A 57 -10.01 30.41 3.15
N ASP A 58 -10.49 29.17 3.28
CA ASP A 58 -11.62 28.81 4.14
C ASP A 58 -11.18 28.42 5.57
N GLY A 59 -9.87 28.31 5.79
CA GLY A 59 -9.24 28.03 7.09
C GLY A 59 -8.47 29.23 7.64
N LEU A 60 -7.13 29.13 7.66
CA LEU A 60 -6.25 30.19 8.18
C LEU A 60 -6.02 31.37 7.22
N GLY A 61 -6.44 31.28 5.95
CA GLY A 61 -6.21 32.30 4.93
C GLY A 61 -4.74 32.41 4.48
N TRP A 62 -3.92 31.39 4.72
CA TRP A 62 -2.51 31.34 4.35
C TRP A 62 -2.32 30.68 2.97
N ASP A 63 -2.95 31.23 1.93
CA ASP A 63 -3.06 30.60 0.61
C ASP A 63 -1.71 30.18 0.01
N ASN A 64 -0.67 31.01 0.16
CA ASN A 64 0.66 30.68 -0.32
C ASN A 64 1.29 29.51 0.44
N VAL A 65 1.04 29.41 1.75
CA VAL A 65 1.49 28.28 2.57
C VAL A 65 0.71 27.03 2.17
N ALA A 66 -0.61 27.13 2.02
CA ALA A 66 -1.46 26.04 1.56
C ALA A 66 -0.98 25.46 0.23
N LYS A 67 -0.68 26.33 -0.74
CA LYS A 67 -0.12 25.95 -2.05
C LYS A 67 1.20 25.18 -1.93
N VAL A 68 2.11 25.60 -1.04
CA VAL A 68 3.39 24.90 -0.81
C VAL A 68 3.15 23.49 -0.28
N PHE A 69 2.27 23.34 0.70
CA PHE A 69 1.96 22.06 1.33
C PHE A 69 1.21 21.11 0.36
N ALA A 70 0.23 21.63 -0.40
CA ALA A 70 -0.48 20.89 -1.43
C ALA A 70 0.47 20.39 -2.53
N GLY A 71 1.41 21.24 -3.00
CA GLY A 71 2.42 20.83 -3.97
C GLY A 71 3.36 19.76 -3.43
N ALA A 72 3.83 19.90 -2.18
CA ALA A 72 4.74 18.95 -1.55
C ALA A 72 4.10 17.56 -1.35
N GLY A 73 2.89 17.51 -0.80
CA GLY A 73 2.16 16.25 -0.61
C GLY A 73 1.71 15.64 -1.94
N GLY A 74 1.19 16.48 -2.84
CA GLY A 74 0.75 16.07 -4.18
C GLY A 74 1.86 15.44 -5.01
N ALA A 75 3.10 15.91 -4.89
CA ALA A 75 4.25 15.32 -5.60
C ALA A 75 4.49 13.83 -5.24
N LEU A 76 4.16 13.43 -4.02
CA LEU A 76 4.33 12.05 -3.54
C LEU A 76 3.12 11.17 -3.88
N LEU A 77 1.92 11.77 -3.91
CA LEU A 77 0.65 11.10 -4.21
C LEU A 77 0.32 11.05 -5.72
N ASP A 78 1.05 11.79 -6.54
CA ASP A 78 0.86 11.84 -7.98
C ASP A 78 0.88 10.43 -8.60
N SER A 79 -0.25 10.03 -9.17
CA SER A 79 -0.45 8.72 -9.77
C SER A 79 0.29 8.55 -11.10
N GLY A 80 0.75 9.65 -11.71
CA GLY A 80 1.48 9.63 -12.98
C GLY A 80 2.96 9.27 -12.82
N LEU A 81 3.70 10.06 -12.05
CA LEU A 81 5.15 10.00 -11.91
C LEU A 81 5.56 9.68 -10.47
N GLY A 82 5.07 10.45 -9.50
CA GLY A 82 5.56 10.44 -8.12
C GLY A 82 5.44 9.06 -7.46
N LEU A 83 4.21 8.59 -7.30
CA LEU A 83 3.93 7.31 -6.65
C LEU A 83 4.50 6.11 -7.44
N PRO A 84 4.37 6.04 -8.78
CA PRO A 84 5.01 4.98 -9.56
C PRO A 84 6.53 4.91 -9.41
N LEU A 85 7.21 6.06 -9.36
CA LEU A 85 8.66 6.12 -9.17
C LEU A 85 9.07 5.66 -7.77
N LEU A 86 8.34 6.06 -6.73
CA LEU A 86 8.56 5.56 -5.36
C LEU A 86 8.46 4.03 -5.30
N PHE A 87 7.42 3.47 -5.91
CA PHE A 87 7.27 2.01 -5.99
C PHE A 87 8.36 1.34 -6.82
N CYS A 88 8.78 1.93 -7.93
CA CYS A 88 9.89 1.44 -8.75
C CYS A 88 11.18 1.29 -7.92
N VAL A 89 11.56 2.35 -7.19
CA VAL A 89 12.76 2.34 -6.34
C VAL A 89 12.58 1.40 -5.15
N GLY A 90 11.44 1.46 -4.47
CA GLY A 90 11.14 0.66 -3.29
C GLY A 90 11.17 -0.84 -3.58
N VAL A 91 10.52 -1.27 -4.66
CA VAL A 91 10.53 -2.67 -5.12
C VAL A 91 11.94 -3.08 -5.55
N ALA A 92 12.67 -2.23 -6.27
CA ALA A 92 14.04 -2.55 -6.68
C ALA A 92 14.96 -2.85 -5.48
N ILE A 93 14.88 -2.01 -4.44
CA ILE A 93 15.65 -2.18 -3.19
C ILE A 93 15.17 -3.43 -2.43
N GLY A 94 13.86 -3.56 -2.20
CA GLY A 94 13.30 -4.65 -1.41
C GLY A 94 13.47 -6.04 -2.06
N MET A 95 13.50 -6.09 -3.40
CA MET A 95 13.67 -7.34 -4.15
C MET A 95 15.13 -7.72 -4.38
N ALA A 96 16.07 -6.78 -4.31
CA ALA A 96 17.50 -7.08 -4.41
C ALA A 96 18.01 -7.81 -3.15
N LYS A 97 18.84 -8.85 -3.33
CA LYS A 97 19.40 -9.62 -2.20
C LYS A 97 20.44 -8.84 -1.38
N LYS A 98 21.16 -7.92 -2.03
CA LYS A 98 22.21 -7.07 -1.45
C LYS A 98 22.14 -5.68 -2.10
N ALA A 99 20.98 -5.04 -2.00
CA ALA A 99 20.76 -3.74 -2.60
C ALA A 99 21.82 -2.72 -2.13
N ASP A 100 22.23 -1.85 -3.04
CA ASP A 100 22.97 -0.64 -2.72
C ASP A 100 22.40 0.53 -3.51
N GLY A 101 22.96 1.74 -3.35
CA GLY A 101 22.48 2.93 -4.06
C GLY A 101 22.45 2.79 -5.59
N SER A 102 23.28 1.91 -6.18
CA SER A 102 23.27 1.69 -7.63
C SER A 102 22.06 0.89 -8.11
N THR A 103 21.42 0.10 -7.24
CA THR A 103 20.15 -0.58 -7.55
C THR A 103 19.03 0.45 -7.75
N ALA A 104 18.94 1.43 -6.86
CA ALA A 104 17.97 2.53 -6.95
C ALA A 104 18.23 3.39 -8.19
N LEU A 105 19.49 3.76 -8.45
CA LEU A 105 19.86 4.53 -9.63
C LEU A 105 19.47 3.81 -10.94
N ALA A 106 19.67 2.50 -11.01
CA ALA A 106 19.26 1.71 -12.18
C ALA A 106 17.74 1.71 -12.39
N ALA A 107 16.97 1.61 -11.30
CA ALA A 107 15.51 1.68 -11.33
C ALA A 107 15.03 3.06 -11.85
N VAL A 108 15.59 4.15 -11.31
CA VAL A 108 15.27 5.52 -11.75
C VAL A 108 15.61 5.72 -13.22
N ALA A 109 16.81 5.33 -13.67
CA ALA A 109 17.24 5.50 -15.05
C ALA A 109 16.30 4.79 -16.04
N GLY A 110 15.96 3.51 -15.77
CA GLY A 110 15.02 2.77 -16.61
C GLY A 110 13.62 3.37 -16.57
N PHE A 111 13.14 3.77 -15.39
CA PHE A 111 11.81 4.35 -15.22
C PHE A 111 11.65 5.69 -15.95
N LEU A 112 12.64 6.59 -15.87
CA LEU A 112 12.57 7.88 -16.56
C LEU A 112 12.51 7.72 -18.08
N VAL A 113 13.26 6.76 -18.64
CA VAL A 113 13.18 6.45 -20.08
C VAL A 113 11.80 5.88 -20.41
N TYR A 114 11.35 4.90 -19.63
CA TYR A 114 10.02 4.31 -19.80
C TYR A 114 8.92 5.39 -19.77
N PHE A 115 8.92 6.24 -18.76
CA PHE A 115 7.94 7.29 -18.56
C PHE A 115 7.97 8.33 -19.69
N SER A 116 9.17 8.76 -20.10
CA SER A 116 9.33 9.74 -21.18
C SER A 116 8.83 9.21 -22.52
N VAL A 117 9.04 7.92 -22.82
CA VAL A 117 8.56 7.29 -24.05
C VAL A 117 7.04 7.23 -24.08
N LEU A 118 6.36 6.90 -22.97
CA LEU A 118 4.91 6.94 -22.90
C LEU A 118 4.35 8.35 -23.22
N HIS A 119 5.06 9.39 -22.77
CA HIS A 119 4.65 10.79 -23.00
C HIS A 119 4.92 11.29 -24.42
N GLN A 120 5.54 10.49 -25.30
CA GLN A 120 5.62 10.81 -26.73
C GLN A 120 4.36 10.39 -27.51
N PHE A 121 3.47 9.61 -26.88
CA PHE A 121 2.27 9.07 -27.51
C PHE A 121 1.03 9.46 -26.69
N PRO A 122 0.55 10.71 -26.83
CA PRO A 122 -0.68 11.13 -26.16
C PRO A 122 -1.86 10.31 -26.63
N VAL A 123 -2.86 10.16 -25.75
CA VAL A 123 -4.19 9.71 -26.15
C VAL A 123 -4.74 10.72 -27.15
N ILE A 124 -5.44 10.23 -28.17
CA ILE A 124 -5.98 11.06 -29.25
C ILE A 124 -6.87 12.16 -28.64
N CYS A 125 -6.55 13.42 -28.94
CA CYS A 125 -7.34 14.57 -28.52
C CYS A 125 -8.78 14.48 -29.06
N ALA A 126 -9.72 15.17 -28.41
CA ALA A 126 -11.11 15.17 -28.86
C ALA A 126 -11.25 15.70 -30.30
N SER A 127 -12.33 15.30 -30.98
CA SER A 127 -12.59 15.71 -32.37
C SER A 127 -12.51 17.24 -32.53
N GLY A 128 -11.68 17.70 -33.47
CA GLY A 128 -11.45 19.13 -33.73
C GLY A 128 -10.38 19.78 -32.86
N GLN A 129 -9.71 19.04 -31.97
CA GLN A 129 -8.53 19.48 -31.24
C GLN A 129 -7.24 18.98 -31.89
N THR A 130 -6.17 19.77 -31.76
CA THR A 130 -4.82 19.40 -32.19
C THR A 130 -3.89 19.32 -31.00
N TYR A 131 -3.11 18.24 -30.92
CA TYR A 131 -2.07 18.07 -29.90
C TYR A 131 -0.89 18.99 -30.20
N THR A 132 -0.43 19.69 -29.16
CA THR A 132 0.80 20.49 -29.16
C THR A 132 1.68 20.04 -28.01
N GLN A 133 2.90 19.62 -28.31
CA GLN A 133 3.88 19.25 -27.28
C GLN A 133 4.37 20.49 -26.54
N ALA A 134 4.35 20.45 -25.20
CA ALA A 134 4.74 21.55 -24.32
C ALA A 134 6.01 21.22 -23.48
N GLY A 135 6.56 20.03 -23.65
CA GLY A 135 7.80 19.59 -22.99
C GLY A 135 8.05 18.09 -23.15
N LEU A 136 9.03 17.59 -22.40
CA LEU A 136 9.39 16.16 -22.45
C LEU A 136 8.25 15.25 -21.96
N TRP A 137 7.50 15.70 -20.95
CA TRP A 137 6.45 14.92 -20.27
C TRP A 137 5.07 15.58 -20.35
N GLY A 138 4.85 16.46 -21.32
CA GLY A 138 3.62 17.25 -21.35
C GLY A 138 3.28 17.82 -22.71
N GLY A 139 2.00 18.08 -22.88
CA GLY A 139 1.43 18.71 -24.06
C GLY A 139 -0.03 19.05 -23.81
N VAL A 140 -0.59 19.81 -24.72
CA VAL A 140 -1.97 20.29 -24.64
C VAL A 140 -2.74 19.94 -25.90
N CYS A 141 -4.01 19.60 -25.74
CA CYS A 141 -4.98 19.51 -26.81
C CYS A 141 -5.66 20.87 -26.96
N ILE A 142 -5.49 21.53 -28.10
CA ILE A 142 -6.00 22.87 -28.38
C ILE A 142 -7.16 22.78 -29.36
N ASP A 143 -8.29 23.38 -29.04
CA ASP A 143 -9.44 23.46 -29.95
C ASP A 143 -9.35 24.65 -30.94
N LYS A 144 -10.30 24.73 -31.88
CA LYS A 144 -10.36 25.82 -32.88
C LYS A 144 -10.58 27.21 -32.28
N THR A 145 -11.04 27.30 -31.03
CA THR A 145 -11.24 28.57 -30.31
C THR A 145 -10.00 28.99 -29.51
N GLY A 146 -8.96 28.14 -29.47
CA GLY A 146 -7.72 28.38 -28.74
C GLY A 146 -7.76 27.91 -27.29
N THR A 147 -8.80 27.18 -26.87
CA THR A 147 -8.87 26.64 -25.51
C THR A 147 -7.98 25.41 -25.41
N ALA A 148 -7.04 25.44 -24.47
CA ALA A 148 -6.09 24.38 -24.22
C ALA A 148 -6.58 23.49 -23.07
N THR A 149 -6.55 22.18 -23.30
CA THR A 149 -6.81 21.15 -22.30
C THR A 149 -5.57 20.28 -22.16
N GLN A 150 -5.24 19.83 -20.95
CA GLN A 150 -4.06 18.99 -20.74
C GLN A 150 -4.22 17.67 -21.50
N ALA A 151 -3.18 17.29 -22.26
CA ALA A 151 -3.17 16.00 -22.93
C ALA A 151 -3.03 14.87 -21.90
N THR A 152 -3.71 13.76 -22.16
CA THR A 152 -3.63 12.56 -21.34
C THR A 152 -2.79 11.50 -22.02
N PHE A 153 -2.20 10.62 -21.22
CA PHE A 153 -1.27 9.58 -21.68
C PHE A 153 -1.66 8.25 -21.09
N GLN A 154 -1.50 7.18 -21.86
CA GLN A 154 -1.64 5.82 -21.33
C GLN A 154 -0.48 5.54 -20.39
N ASN A 155 -0.78 5.39 -19.10
CA ASN A 155 0.22 5.17 -18.07
C ASN A 155 -0.20 4.01 -17.16
N PRO A 156 0.60 2.92 -17.13
CA PRO A 156 0.46 1.86 -16.14
C PRO A 156 0.60 2.27 -14.67
N GLY A 157 1.01 3.51 -14.40
CA GLY A 157 1.11 4.06 -13.07
C GLY A 157 1.93 3.16 -12.15
N VAL A 158 1.39 2.88 -10.97
CA VAL A 158 2.14 2.12 -9.95
C VAL A 158 2.48 0.71 -10.41
N PHE A 159 1.63 0.08 -11.24
CA PHE A 159 1.94 -1.23 -11.82
C PHE A 159 3.20 -1.18 -12.69
N GLY A 160 3.32 -0.17 -13.57
CA GLY A 160 4.53 0.03 -14.37
C GLY A 160 5.77 0.27 -13.51
N GLY A 161 5.61 1.05 -12.43
CA GLY A 161 6.65 1.23 -11.41
C GLY A 161 7.12 -0.08 -10.79
N ILE A 162 6.19 -0.91 -10.31
CA ILE A 162 6.49 -2.22 -9.71
C ILE A 162 7.26 -3.12 -10.69
N VAL A 163 6.78 -3.23 -11.94
CA VAL A 163 7.44 -4.05 -12.98
C VAL A 163 8.86 -3.56 -13.26
N MET A 164 9.05 -2.25 -13.43
CA MET A 164 10.38 -1.66 -13.63
C MET A 164 11.31 -1.86 -12.44
N GLY A 165 10.77 -1.77 -11.21
CA GLY A 165 11.51 -2.06 -9.98
C GLY A 165 11.98 -3.51 -9.90
N PHE A 166 11.11 -4.46 -10.25
CA PHE A 166 11.47 -5.88 -10.35
C PHE A 166 12.55 -6.14 -11.38
N LEU A 167 12.42 -5.56 -12.58
CA LEU A 167 13.42 -5.68 -13.65
C LEU A 167 14.75 -5.11 -13.19
N ALA A 168 14.76 -3.94 -12.54
CA ALA A 168 15.96 -3.35 -11.96
C ALA A 168 16.64 -4.28 -10.95
N ALA A 169 15.90 -4.85 -10.01
CA ALA A 169 16.44 -5.82 -9.05
C ALA A 169 17.00 -7.09 -9.74
N TRP A 170 16.32 -7.57 -10.78
CA TRP A 170 16.69 -8.78 -11.52
C TRP A 170 17.96 -8.57 -12.36
N PHE A 171 18.06 -7.46 -13.08
CA PHE A 171 19.24 -7.11 -13.89
C PHE A 171 20.42 -6.73 -13.01
N TRP A 172 20.19 -5.99 -11.92
CA TRP A 172 21.25 -5.64 -10.98
C TRP A 172 21.92 -6.89 -10.42
N GLN A 173 21.14 -7.87 -9.95
CA GLN A 173 21.68 -9.12 -9.41
C GLN A 173 22.57 -9.88 -10.40
N ARG A 174 22.28 -9.81 -11.70
CA ARG A 174 23.07 -10.48 -12.75
C ARG A 174 24.27 -9.66 -13.22
N LEU A 175 24.09 -8.35 -13.40
CA LEU A 175 25.03 -7.51 -14.14
C LEU A 175 25.99 -6.71 -13.25
N HIS A 176 25.69 -6.53 -11.95
CA HIS A 176 26.47 -5.65 -11.06
C HIS A 176 27.94 -6.05 -10.87
N ARG A 177 28.36 -7.25 -11.31
CA ARG A 177 29.75 -7.74 -11.24
C ARG A 177 30.34 -8.10 -12.61
N VAL A 178 29.60 -7.87 -13.70
CA VAL A 178 30.05 -8.19 -15.06
C VAL A 178 31.21 -7.28 -15.44
N LYS A 179 32.24 -7.86 -16.06
CA LYS A 179 33.36 -7.14 -16.67
C LYS A 179 33.22 -7.20 -18.19
N LEU A 180 33.28 -6.05 -18.82
CA LEU A 180 33.32 -5.83 -20.25
C LEU A 180 34.78 -5.81 -20.73
N VAL A 181 34.94 -5.75 -22.05
CA VAL A 181 36.23 -5.54 -22.72
C VAL A 181 36.90 -4.23 -22.30
N ASP A 182 38.23 -4.17 -22.38
CA ASP A 182 39.04 -3.13 -21.72
C ASP A 182 38.66 -1.69 -22.09
N TRP A 183 38.32 -1.42 -23.36
CA TRP A 183 37.91 -0.09 -23.81
C TRP A 183 36.52 0.33 -23.28
N LEU A 184 35.66 -0.63 -22.89
CA LEU A 184 34.39 -0.39 -22.20
C LEU A 184 34.53 -0.47 -20.67
N GLY A 185 35.75 -0.56 -20.14
CA GLY A 185 36.01 -0.80 -18.72
C GLY A 185 35.37 0.21 -17.78
N PHE A 186 35.13 1.45 -18.24
CA PHE A 186 34.42 2.48 -17.48
C PHE A 186 33.00 2.05 -17.06
N PHE A 187 32.32 1.25 -17.88
CA PHE A 187 30.94 0.80 -17.65
C PHE A 187 30.84 -0.49 -16.85
N ASN A 188 31.95 -1.02 -16.34
CA ASN A 188 31.95 -2.31 -15.62
C ASN A 188 31.08 -2.34 -14.37
N GLY A 189 30.56 -3.53 -14.08
CA GLY A 189 29.84 -3.86 -12.86
C GLY A 189 28.58 -3.02 -12.65
N ARG A 190 28.53 -2.30 -11.53
CA ARG A 190 27.34 -1.54 -11.10
C ARG A 190 26.93 -0.43 -12.08
N ARG A 191 27.88 0.11 -12.85
CA ARG A 191 27.63 1.20 -13.83
C ARG A 191 26.96 0.69 -15.11
N LEU A 192 27.10 -0.60 -15.42
CA LEU A 192 26.42 -1.22 -16.56
C LEU A 192 24.91 -1.27 -16.36
N VAL A 193 24.47 -1.45 -15.11
CA VAL A 193 23.07 -1.76 -14.82
C VAL A 193 22.13 -0.61 -15.20
N PRO A 194 22.38 0.66 -14.84
CA PRO A 194 21.53 1.78 -15.30
C PRO A 194 21.47 1.92 -16.82
N ILE A 195 22.57 1.63 -17.53
CA ILE A 195 22.64 1.72 -19.00
C ILE A 195 21.73 0.66 -19.61
N VAL A 196 21.84 -0.60 -19.15
CA VAL A 196 20.95 -1.67 -19.60
C VAL A 196 19.50 -1.35 -19.24
N MET A 197 19.25 -0.81 -18.04
CA MET A 197 17.90 -0.44 -17.62
C MET A 197 17.28 0.66 -18.49
N ALA A 198 18.05 1.59 -19.06
CA ALA A 198 17.54 2.56 -20.01
C ALA A 198 16.95 1.88 -21.26
N PHE A 199 17.66 0.90 -21.85
CA PHE A 199 17.17 0.12 -22.99
C PHE A 199 15.98 -0.78 -22.62
N ILE A 200 16.00 -1.38 -21.42
CA ILE A 200 14.87 -2.16 -20.90
C ILE A 200 13.64 -1.27 -20.70
N GLY A 201 13.82 -0.04 -20.19
CA GLY A 201 12.74 0.94 -20.05
C GLY A 201 12.13 1.33 -21.39
N LEU A 202 12.96 1.55 -22.41
CA LEU A 202 12.50 1.79 -23.78
C LEU A 202 11.68 0.60 -24.30
N ALA A 203 12.22 -0.62 -24.22
CA ALA A 203 11.52 -1.82 -24.69
C ALA A 203 10.20 -2.04 -23.95
N PHE A 204 10.20 -1.86 -22.63
CA PHE A 204 9.01 -2.01 -21.80
C PHE A 204 7.95 -0.93 -22.10
N ALA A 205 8.35 0.31 -22.36
CA ALA A 205 7.42 1.36 -22.77
C ALA A 205 6.76 1.03 -24.11
N VAL A 206 7.55 0.59 -25.11
CA VAL A 206 6.99 0.16 -26.41
C VAL A 206 5.97 -0.95 -26.20
N VAL A 207 6.28 -1.99 -25.42
CA VAL A 207 5.32 -3.06 -25.11
C VAL A 207 4.07 -2.50 -24.41
N SER A 208 4.25 -1.59 -23.45
CA SER A 208 3.15 -1.00 -22.69
C SER A 208 2.20 -0.20 -23.59
N LEU A 209 2.68 0.50 -24.61
CA LEU A 209 1.81 1.26 -25.53
C LEU A 209 0.78 0.39 -26.26
N TRP A 210 1.08 -0.89 -26.51
CA TRP A 210 0.17 -1.82 -27.18
C TRP A 210 -0.61 -2.70 -26.21
N VAL A 211 0.04 -3.14 -25.15
CA VAL A 211 -0.52 -4.14 -24.22
C VAL A 211 -1.30 -3.47 -23.08
N TRP A 212 -0.87 -2.29 -22.62
CA TRP A 212 -1.51 -1.63 -21.48
C TRP A 212 -2.93 -1.15 -21.78
N PRO A 213 -3.25 -0.49 -22.92
CA PRO A 213 -4.61 0.00 -23.15
C PRO A 213 -5.72 -1.04 -22.93
N PRO A 214 -5.69 -2.25 -23.53
CA PRO A 214 -6.73 -3.24 -23.28
C PRO A 214 -6.74 -3.77 -21.83
N VAL A 215 -5.58 -3.82 -21.16
CA VAL A 215 -5.49 -4.19 -19.74
C VAL A 215 -6.11 -3.09 -18.86
N GLY A 216 -5.82 -1.83 -19.17
CA GLY A 216 -6.36 -0.65 -18.48
C GLY A 216 -7.88 -0.57 -18.64
N ASP A 217 -8.41 -0.84 -19.83
CA ASP A 217 -9.85 -0.89 -20.10
C ASP A 217 -10.52 -2.00 -19.29
N ALA A 218 -9.96 -3.22 -19.30
CA ALA A 218 -10.47 -4.33 -18.50
C ALA A 218 -10.44 -4.05 -16.99
N LEU A 219 -9.36 -3.43 -16.50
CA LEU A 219 -9.25 -3.00 -15.11
C LEU A 219 -10.26 -1.90 -14.78
N THR A 220 -10.53 -0.99 -15.72
CA THR A 220 -11.55 0.06 -15.56
C THR A 220 -12.95 -0.52 -15.50
N ASP A 221 -13.27 -1.51 -16.34
CA ASP A 221 -14.57 -2.17 -16.32
C ASP A 221 -14.77 -3.02 -15.07
N PHE A 222 -13.74 -3.74 -14.64
CA PHE A 222 -13.75 -4.42 -13.34
C PHE A 222 -13.95 -3.42 -12.19
N SER A 223 -13.33 -2.24 -12.30
CA SER A 223 -13.47 -1.18 -11.29
C SER A 223 -14.89 -0.65 -11.22
N LYS A 224 -15.50 -0.34 -12.36
CA LYS A 224 -16.91 0.07 -12.43
C LYS A 224 -17.83 -0.99 -11.85
N TRP A 225 -17.65 -2.25 -12.24
CA TRP A 225 -18.42 -3.37 -11.70
C TRP A 225 -18.34 -3.43 -10.17
N LEU A 226 -17.13 -3.33 -9.59
CA LEU A 226 -16.95 -3.39 -8.15
C LEU A 226 -17.57 -2.16 -7.44
N THR A 227 -17.46 -0.98 -8.03
CA THR A 227 -18.09 0.25 -7.50
C THR A 227 -19.62 0.18 -7.57
N ASP A 228 -20.19 -0.34 -8.66
CA ASP A 228 -21.63 -0.45 -8.89
C ASP A 228 -22.31 -1.42 -7.93
N LEU A 229 -21.56 -2.39 -7.36
CA LEU A 229 -22.03 -3.22 -6.25
C LEU A 229 -22.24 -2.43 -4.95
N ASN A 230 -21.86 -1.14 -4.91
CA ASN A 230 -22.11 -0.22 -3.81
C ASN A 230 -21.55 -0.80 -2.48
N TRP A 231 -22.35 -0.85 -1.42
CA TRP A 231 -21.94 -1.37 -0.11
C TRP A 231 -21.49 -2.84 -0.16
N LEU A 232 -22.04 -3.66 -1.07
CA LEU A 232 -21.56 -5.03 -1.27
C LEU A 232 -20.14 -5.06 -1.85
N GLY A 233 -19.84 -4.15 -2.79
CA GLY A 233 -18.52 -4.00 -3.38
C GLY A 233 -17.47 -3.62 -2.33
N SER A 234 -17.81 -2.66 -1.47
CA SER A 234 -16.98 -2.27 -0.31
C SER A 234 -16.72 -3.45 0.62
N GLY A 235 -17.76 -4.23 0.93
CA GLY A 235 -17.63 -5.42 1.77
C GLY A 235 -16.76 -6.52 1.16
N LEU A 236 -16.95 -6.83 -0.13
CA LEU A 236 -16.14 -7.82 -0.84
C LEU A 236 -14.65 -7.42 -0.85
N PHE A 237 -14.37 -6.15 -1.09
CA PHE A 237 -13.01 -5.62 -1.01
C PHE A 237 -12.41 -5.81 0.39
N GLY A 238 -13.14 -5.48 1.46
CA GLY A 238 -12.67 -5.66 2.84
C GLY A 238 -12.30 -7.11 3.18
N VAL A 239 -13.13 -8.09 2.76
CA VAL A 239 -12.83 -9.51 2.95
C VAL A 239 -11.58 -9.92 2.15
N ALA A 240 -11.50 -9.56 0.88
CA ALA A 240 -10.37 -9.89 0.02
C ALA A 240 -9.06 -9.28 0.55
N ASN A 241 -9.14 -8.04 1.05
CA ASN A 241 -8.03 -7.33 1.65
C ASN A 241 -7.41 -8.12 2.82
N ARG A 242 -8.24 -8.51 3.79
CA ARG A 242 -7.78 -9.28 4.96
C ARG A 242 -7.32 -10.67 4.57
N ALA A 243 -8.02 -11.37 3.67
CA ALA A 243 -7.59 -12.68 3.21
C ALA A 243 -6.19 -12.66 2.58
N LEU A 244 -5.87 -11.63 1.78
CA LEU A 244 -4.57 -11.47 1.14
C LEU A 244 -3.47 -10.96 2.09
N LEU A 245 -3.82 -10.48 3.28
CA LEU A 245 -2.85 -9.96 4.23
C LEU A 245 -1.91 -11.04 4.77
N VAL A 246 -2.44 -12.24 4.98
CA VAL A 246 -1.68 -13.43 5.45
C VAL A 246 -0.45 -13.72 4.58
N VAL A 247 -0.50 -13.38 3.30
CA VAL A 247 0.58 -13.59 2.33
C VAL A 247 1.23 -12.28 1.85
N GLY A 248 0.83 -11.14 2.43
CA GLY A 248 1.33 -9.81 2.07
C GLY A 248 0.83 -9.26 0.73
N LEU A 249 -0.07 -9.97 0.05
CA LEU A 249 -0.58 -9.58 -1.28
C LEU A 249 -1.68 -8.52 -1.23
N HIS A 250 -2.23 -8.24 -0.04
CA HIS A 250 -3.16 -7.13 0.17
C HIS A 250 -2.57 -5.79 -0.32
N GLN A 251 -1.24 -5.61 -0.25
CA GLN A 251 -0.60 -4.40 -0.74
C GLN A 251 -0.72 -4.23 -2.25
N PHE A 252 -0.77 -5.32 -3.01
CA PHE A 252 -1.02 -5.24 -4.45
C PHE A 252 -2.46 -4.79 -4.74
N LEU A 253 -3.43 -5.38 -4.02
CA LEU A 253 -4.84 -4.98 -4.10
C LEU A 253 -5.03 -3.50 -3.70
N ASN A 254 -4.45 -3.10 -2.56
CA ASN A 254 -4.42 -1.73 -2.07
C ASN A 254 -3.86 -0.76 -3.11
N THR A 255 -2.70 -1.09 -3.67
CA THR A 255 -2.00 -0.21 -4.60
C THR A 255 -2.89 0.13 -5.80
N PHE A 256 -3.59 -0.87 -6.35
CA PHE A 256 -4.51 -0.66 -7.44
C PHE A 256 -5.74 0.14 -7.00
N VAL A 257 -6.46 -0.32 -5.98
CA VAL A 257 -7.75 0.29 -5.58
C VAL A 257 -7.59 1.70 -4.99
N TRP A 258 -6.52 1.93 -4.23
CA TRP A 258 -6.34 3.19 -3.53
C TRP A 258 -5.66 4.28 -4.38
N PHE A 259 -4.86 3.91 -5.38
CA PHE A 259 -4.06 4.88 -6.15
C PHE A 259 -4.25 4.86 -7.67
N GLN A 260 -4.88 3.83 -8.24
CA GLN A 260 -5.04 3.70 -9.69
C GLN A 260 -6.50 3.59 -10.12
N PHE A 261 -7.35 3.05 -9.26
CA PHE A 261 -8.74 2.73 -9.52
C PHE A 261 -9.62 3.99 -9.62
N GLY A 262 -10.46 4.02 -10.66
CA GLY A 262 -11.35 5.15 -10.92
C GLY A 262 -10.62 6.44 -11.32
N SER A 263 -11.38 7.45 -11.68
CA SER A 263 -10.87 8.76 -12.07
C SER A 263 -11.79 9.86 -11.59
N PHE A 264 -11.20 10.99 -11.16
CA PHE A 264 -11.92 12.22 -10.87
C PHE A 264 -11.21 13.39 -11.54
N THR A 265 -11.97 14.20 -12.28
CA THR A 265 -11.44 15.41 -12.91
C THR A 265 -11.76 16.60 -12.02
N LYS A 266 -10.71 17.24 -11.51
CA LYS A 266 -10.82 18.47 -10.71
C LYS A 266 -11.37 19.64 -11.55
N PRO A 267 -11.87 20.72 -10.91
CA PRO A 267 -12.31 21.92 -11.63
C PRO A 267 -11.24 22.55 -12.53
N ASP A 268 -9.95 22.35 -12.22
CA ASP A 268 -8.82 22.84 -13.00
C ASP A 268 -8.45 21.94 -14.20
N GLY A 269 -9.22 20.86 -14.44
CA GLY A 269 -8.99 19.89 -15.52
C GLY A 269 -7.98 18.79 -15.19
N THR A 270 -7.35 18.81 -14.01
CA THR A 270 -6.41 17.76 -13.58
C THR A 270 -7.18 16.48 -13.24
N VAL A 271 -6.78 15.36 -13.83
CA VAL A 271 -7.34 14.05 -13.51
C VAL A 271 -6.53 13.39 -12.40
N VAL A 272 -7.21 12.90 -11.37
CA VAL A 272 -6.61 12.08 -10.30
C VAL A 272 -7.22 10.68 -10.30
N HIS A 273 -6.42 9.69 -9.92
CA HIS A 273 -6.79 8.28 -9.90
C HIS A 273 -6.60 7.67 -8.52
N GLY A 274 -7.41 6.66 -8.21
CA GLY A 274 -7.38 5.95 -6.92
C GLY A 274 -8.31 6.53 -5.88
N ASP A 275 -8.91 5.66 -5.06
CA ASP A 275 -9.90 6.05 -4.07
C ASP A 275 -9.37 7.08 -3.04
N ILE A 276 -8.10 6.98 -2.65
CA ILE A 276 -7.46 7.95 -1.73
C ILE A 276 -7.31 9.32 -2.39
N ASN A 277 -6.70 9.35 -3.57
CA ASN A 277 -6.40 10.61 -4.25
C ASN A 277 -7.67 11.33 -4.72
N ARG A 278 -8.70 10.57 -5.15
CA ARG A 278 -10.02 11.11 -5.48
C ARG A 278 -10.66 11.77 -4.27
N PHE A 279 -10.65 11.10 -3.11
CA PHE A 279 -11.17 11.68 -1.86
C PHE A 279 -10.43 12.96 -1.48
N LEU A 280 -9.09 12.93 -1.49
CA LEU A 280 -8.27 14.11 -1.20
C LEU A 280 -8.41 15.23 -2.23
N ALA A 281 -8.93 14.93 -3.42
CA ALA A 281 -9.27 15.92 -4.44
C ALA A 281 -10.71 16.46 -4.31
N GLY A 282 -11.48 16.00 -3.32
CA GLY A 282 -12.85 16.44 -3.06
C GLY A 282 -13.92 15.68 -3.84
N ASP A 283 -13.62 14.48 -4.35
CA ASP A 283 -14.63 13.64 -5.00
C ASP A 283 -15.64 13.10 -3.94
N PRO A 284 -16.92 13.50 -4.00
CA PRO A 284 -17.92 13.08 -3.01
C PRO A 284 -18.30 11.60 -3.14
N THR A 285 -17.88 10.92 -4.21
CA THR A 285 -18.14 9.49 -4.46
C THR A 285 -16.96 8.59 -4.10
N ALA A 286 -15.86 9.17 -3.60
CA ALA A 286 -14.69 8.42 -3.14
C ALA A 286 -14.81 8.02 -1.66
N GLY A 287 -13.94 7.11 -1.23
CA GLY A 287 -13.91 6.55 0.12
C GLY A 287 -14.52 5.15 0.23
N GLN A 288 -15.11 4.63 -0.86
CA GLN A 288 -15.81 3.34 -0.87
C GLN A 288 -14.96 2.18 -0.36
N PHE A 289 -13.66 2.20 -0.66
CA PHE A 289 -12.72 1.14 -0.34
C PHE A 289 -11.75 1.53 0.78
N THR A 290 -12.05 2.60 1.54
CA THR A 290 -11.22 3.07 2.65
C THR A 290 -12.02 3.32 3.94
N THR A 291 -13.25 3.85 3.87
CA THR A 291 -14.01 4.26 5.08
C THR A 291 -14.20 3.14 6.10
N GLY A 292 -14.49 1.93 5.62
CA GLY A 292 -14.77 0.76 6.45
C GLY A 292 -13.63 0.28 7.35
N PHE A 293 -12.40 0.76 7.14
CA PHE A 293 -11.27 0.40 7.99
C PHE A 293 -11.26 1.16 9.31
N PHE A 294 -11.80 2.38 9.38
CA PHE A 294 -11.78 3.18 10.61
C PHE A 294 -12.45 2.46 11.80
N PRO A 295 -13.67 1.88 11.68
CA PRO A 295 -14.27 1.13 12.78
C PRO A 295 -13.41 -0.07 13.23
N ILE A 296 -12.68 -0.70 12.31
CA ILE A 296 -11.84 -1.86 12.62
C ILE A 296 -10.56 -1.44 13.34
N MET A 297 -9.83 -0.49 12.76
CA MET A 297 -8.51 -0.06 13.24
C MET A 297 -8.61 0.74 14.55
N MET A 298 -9.62 1.60 14.66
CA MET A 298 -9.78 2.46 15.83
C MET A 298 -10.55 1.80 16.99
N PHE A 299 -11.39 0.79 16.74
CA PHE A 299 -12.26 0.25 17.78
C PHE A 299 -12.17 -1.27 17.90
N ALA A 300 -12.37 -1.99 16.81
CA ALA A 300 -12.45 -3.45 16.84
C ALA A 300 -11.15 -4.12 17.31
N LEU A 301 -10.00 -3.73 16.74
CA LEU A 301 -8.71 -4.31 17.07
C LEU A 301 -8.19 -3.90 18.46
N PRO A 302 -8.33 -2.64 18.90
CA PRO A 302 -8.09 -2.28 20.30
C PRO A 302 -8.96 -3.08 21.28
N ALA A 303 -10.22 -3.35 20.94
CA ALA A 303 -11.09 -4.19 21.76
C ALA A 303 -10.66 -5.67 21.77
N ALA A 304 -10.14 -6.19 20.67
CA ALA A 304 -9.53 -7.52 20.61
C ALA A 304 -8.26 -7.58 21.48
N ALA A 305 -7.39 -6.57 21.42
CA ALA A 305 -6.20 -6.47 22.26
C ALA A 305 -6.58 -6.44 23.76
N LEU A 306 -7.63 -5.71 24.13
CA LEU A 306 -8.18 -5.72 25.49
C LEU A 306 -8.70 -7.12 25.90
N ALA A 307 -9.39 -7.82 25.00
CA ALA A 307 -9.87 -9.18 25.26
C ALA A 307 -8.70 -10.16 25.50
N ILE A 308 -7.63 -10.07 24.71
CA ILE A 308 -6.39 -10.86 24.88
C ILE A 308 -5.77 -10.57 26.25
N ALA A 309 -5.60 -9.29 26.60
CA ALA A 309 -5.06 -8.87 27.89
C ALA A 309 -5.87 -9.43 29.08
N HIS A 310 -7.20 -9.37 29.02
CA HIS A 310 -8.07 -9.92 30.06
C HIS A 310 -8.03 -11.46 30.16
N CYS A 311 -7.73 -12.15 29.05
CA CYS A 311 -7.65 -13.61 29.02
C CYS A 311 -6.26 -14.16 29.38
N ALA A 312 -5.23 -13.31 29.50
CA ALA A 312 -3.90 -13.74 29.96
C ALA A 312 -3.94 -14.36 31.37
N LYS A 313 -3.00 -15.27 31.64
CA LYS A 313 -2.81 -15.89 32.95
C LYS A 313 -2.58 -14.82 34.03
N PRO A 314 -3.07 -15.00 35.27
CA PRO A 314 -2.98 -13.97 36.31
C PRO A 314 -1.57 -13.40 36.54
N HIS A 315 -0.54 -14.26 36.49
CA HIS A 315 0.84 -13.84 36.74
C HIS A 315 1.47 -13.05 35.58
N ARG A 316 1.02 -13.24 34.32
CA ARG A 316 1.51 -12.50 33.13
C ARG A 316 0.62 -11.33 32.72
N ARG A 317 -0.57 -11.20 33.32
CA ARG A 317 -1.59 -10.22 32.90
C ARG A 317 -1.06 -8.78 32.86
N LYS A 318 -0.20 -8.38 33.79
CA LYS A 318 0.34 -7.01 33.83
C LYS A 318 1.19 -6.71 32.60
N GLU A 319 2.11 -7.61 32.25
CA GLU A 319 2.99 -7.49 31.10
C GLU A 319 2.18 -7.49 29.79
N ILE A 320 1.31 -8.48 29.62
CA ILE A 320 0.49 -8.62 28.41
C ILE A 320 -0.48 -7.44 28.26
N SER A 321 -1.03 -6.92 29.36
CA SER A 321 -1.87 -5.71 29.30
C SER A 321 -1.08 -4.50 28.82
N GLY A 322 0.17 -4.33 29.27
CA GLY A 322 1.05 -3.26 28.80
C GLY A 322 1.37 -3.39 27.31
N MET A 323 1.71 -4.61 26.85
CA MET A 323 1.96 -4.91 25.45
C MET A 323 0.73 -4.64 24.58
N MET A 324 -0.42 -5.21 24.95
CA MET A 324 -1.69 -5.07 24.23
C MET A 324 -2.20 -3.62 24.20
N LEU A 325 -1.98 -2.85 25.27
CA LEU A 325 -2.29 -1.42 25.27
C LEU A 325 -1.42 -0.66 24.26
N SER A 326 -0.11 -0.94 24.21
CA SER A 326 0.81 -0.28 23.28
C SER A 326 0.45 -0.57 21.81
N VAL A 327 0.24 -1.84 21.46
CA VAL A 327 -0.15 -2.20 20.09
C VAL A 327 -1.57 -1.74 19.75
N GLY A 328 -2.49 -1.76 20.73
CA GLY A 328 -3.84 -1.23 20.61
C GLY A 328 -3.85 0.28 20.33
N LEU A 329 -3.04 1.04 21.06
CA LEU A 329 -2.89 2.48 20.84
C LEU A 329 -2.24 2.77 19.49
N THR A 330 -1.30 1.93 19.06
CA THR A 330 -0.69 2.04 17.72
C THR A 330 -1.77 1.87 16.64
N SER A 331 -2.58 0.80 16.70
CA SER A 331 -3.71 0.61 15.79
C SER A 331 -4.71 1.77 15.84
N PHE A 332 -5.03 2.28 17.03
CA PHE A 332 -5.97 3.40 17.17
C PHE A 332 -5.45 4.69 16.54
N VAL A 333 -4.21 5.06 16.81
CA VAL A 333 -3.64 6.36 16.40
C VAL A 333 -3.22 6.33 14.93
N THR A 334 -2.53 5.29 14.50
CA THR A 334 -1.86 5.22 13.20
C THR A 334 -2.51 4.24 12.23
N GLY A 335 -3.46 3.43 12.68
CA GLY A 335 -4.09 2.36 11.89
C GLY A 335 -3.18 1.19 11.54
N VAL A 336 -1.99 1.09 12.13
CA VAL A 336 -1.11 -0.08 11.93
C VAL A 336 -1.65 -1.25 12.74
N THR A 337 -2.02 -2.33 12.05
CA THR A 337 -2.80 -3.44 12.62
C THR A 337 -2.00 -4.72 12.78
N GLU A 338 -0.90 -4.84 12.04
CA GLU A 338 -0.09 -6.04 11.93
C GLU A 338 0.37 -6.60 13.28
N PRO A 339 0.84 -5.79 14.26
CA PRO A 339 1.26 -6.32 15.56
C PRO A 339 0.13 -7.04 16.31
N ILE A 340 -1.12 -6.58 16.17
CA ILE A 340 -2.29 -7.21 16.80
C ILE A 340 -2.70 -8.44 15.99
N GLU A 341 -2.83 -8.31 14.67
CA GLU A 341 -3.26 -9.42 13.81
C GLU A 341 -2.31 -10.61 13.90
N TYR A 342 -1.00 -10.38 13.91
CA TYR A 342 -0.01 -11.45 14.02
C TYR A 342 0.00 -12.15 15.38
N SER A 343 -0.52 -11.50 16.43
CA SER A 343 -0.63 -12.11 17.76
C SER A 343 -1.63 -13.27 17.82
N PHE A 344 -2.59 -13.34 16.89
CA PHE A 344 -3.60 -14.40 16.86
C PHE A 344 -3.74 -15.11 15.52
N LEU A 345 -3.25 -14.55 14.41
CA LEU A 345 -3.35 -15.15 13.07
C LEU A 345 -2.87 -16.61 13.02
N PHE A 346 -1.73 -16.90 13.63
CA PHE A 346 -1.12 -18.24 13.60
C PHE A 346 -1.66 -19.18 14.68
N VAL A 347 -2.10 -18.62 15.80
CA VAL A 347 -2.61 -19.37 16.95
C VAL A 347 -4.09 -19.72 16.79
N ALA A 348 -4.85 -18.83 16.15
CA ALA A 348 -6.30 -18.94 15.98
C ALA A 348 -6.74 -18.55 14.55
N PRO A 349 -6.46 -19.38 13.53
CA PRO A 349 -6.80 -19.06 12.13
C PRO A 349 -8.29 -18.80 11.89
N LEU A 350 -9.18 -19.49 12.63
CA LEU A 350 -10.63 -19.25 12.52
C LEU A 350 -11.02 -17.86 13.02
N LEU A 351 -10.40 -17.34 14.09
CA LEU A 351 -10.61 -15.96 14.52
C LEU A 351 -10.16 -14.96 13.45
N TYR A 352 -9.13 -15.30 12.69
CA TYR A 352 -8.70 -14.49 11.56
C TYR A 352 -9.72 -14.48 10.41
N VAL A 353 -10.35 -15.62 10.11
CA VAL A 353 -11.45 -15.67 9.13
C VAL A 353 -12.62 -14.78 9.58
N PHE A 354 -13.01 -14.84 10.85
CA PHE A 354 -14.03 -13.93 11.38
C PHE A 354 -13.60 -12.47 11.30
N HIS A 355 -12.35 -12.16 11.62
CA HIS A 355 -11.80 -10.82 11.46
C HIS A 355 -11.89 -10.33 10.00
N ALA A 356 -11.59 -11.19 9.02
CA ALA A 356 -11.71 -10.86 7.60
C ALA A 356 -13.16 -10.57 7.19
N VAL A 357 -14.10 -11.44 7.60
CA VAL A 357 -15.53 -11.25 7.32
C VAL A 357 -16.07 -10.00 8.00
N LEU A 358 -15.78 -9.77 9.28
CA LEU A 358 -16.24 -8.60 10.01
C LEU A 358 -15.63 -7.30 9.48
N THR A 359 -14.41 -7.34 8.95
CA THR A 359 -13.85 -6.19 8.22
C THR A 359 -14.67 -5.87 6.97
N GLY A 360 -15.05 -6.89 6.19
CA GLY A 360 -16.00 -6.72 5.08
C GLY A 360 -17.36 -6.18 5.53
N VAL A 361 -17.90 -6.66 6.64
CA VAL A 361 -19.16 -6.13 7.20
C VAL A 361 -19.00 -4.66 7.60
N SER A 362 -17.88 -4.28 8.21
CA SER A 362 -17.59 -2.88 8.56
C SER A 362 -17.57 -2.00 7.32
N MET A 363 -16.89 -2.45 6.26
CA MET A 363 -16.85 -1.77 4.97
C MET A 363 -18.24 -1.58 4.36
N ALA A 364 -19.02 -2.65 4.28
CA ALA A 364 -20.40 -2.61 3.81
C ALA A 364 -21.29 -1.66 4.64
N VAL A 365 -21.26 -1.75 5.96
CA VAL A 365 -22.12 -0.96 6.85
C VAL A 365 -21.77 0.52 6.80
N SER A 366 -20.48 0.87 6.88
CA SER A 366 -20.04 2.27 6.79
C SER A 366 -20.49 2.92 5.49
N TRP A 367 -20.31 2.22 4.36
CA TRP A 367 -20.74 2.75 3.06
C TRP A 367 -22.27 2.81 2.93
N ALA A 368 -22.99 1.78 3.39
CA ALA A 368 -24.46 1.75 3.35
C ALA A 368 -25.11 2.89 4.16
N LEU A 369 -24.47 3.33 5.25
CA LEU A 369 -24.91 4.47 6.06
C LEU A 369 -24.53 5.83 5.44
N GLY A 370 -23.83 5.83 4.31
CA GLY A 370 -23.37 7.00 3.57
C GLY A 370 -22.27 7.76 4.31
N VAL A 371 -21.38 7.02 5.00
CA VAL A 371 -20.15 7.58 5.56
C VAL A 371 -19.09 7.52 4.46
N HIS A 372 -18.57 8.68 4.05
CA HIS A 372 -17.48 8.76 3.08
C HIS A 372 -16.29 9.43 3.75
N ASP A 373 -15.27 8.64 4.04
CA ASP A 373 -14.00 9.08 4.58
C ASP A 373 -12.86 8.27 3.94
N SER A 374 -11.64 8.79 4.00
CA SER A 374 -10.46 8.12 3.48
C SER A 374 -9.25 8.38 4.36
N PHE A 375 -8.12 7.78 4.03
CA PHE A 375 -6.87 7.93 4.76
C PHE A 375 -5.71 8.02 3.79
N SER A 376 -4.59 8.56 4.23
CA SER A 376 -3.37 8.62 3.41
C SER A 376 -2.38 7.51 3.75
N PHE A 377 -2.48 6.93 4.95
CA PHE A 377 -1.62 5.83 5.37
C PHE A 377 -2.41 4.61 5.81
N SER A 378 -3.15 4.70 6.92
CA SER A 378 -3.89 3.57 7.47
C SER A 378 -4.90 4.07 8.48
N ALA A 379 -6.20 4.05 8.13
CA ALA A 379 -7.41 4.54 8.84
C ALA A 379 -7.37 4.73 10.38
N GLY A 380 -6.44 5.54 10.89
CA GLY A 380 -6.22 5.81 12.31
C GLY A 380 -6.79 7.16 12.71
N LEU A 381 -6.70 7.48 13.99
CA LEU A 381 -7.19 8.75 14.56
C LEU A 381 -6.62 9.96 13.82
N ILE A 382 -5.36 9.93 13.41
CA ILE A 382 -4.71 11.05 12.70
C ILE A 382 -5.43 11.32 11.37
N ASP A 383 -5.63 10.29 10.56
CA ASP A 383 -6.34 10.39 9.28
C ASP A 383 -7.81 10.83 9.50
N TYR A 384 -8.47 10.27 10.52
CA TYR A 384 -9.87 10.60 10.85
C TYR A 384 -10.05 12.07 11.22
N VAL A 385 -9.20 12.60 12.09
CA VAL A 385 -9.29 13.99 12.55
C VAL A 385 -8.91 14.94 11.43
N ILE A 386 -7.83 14.64 10.69
CA ILE A 386 -7.35 15.56 9.67
C ILE A 386 -8.34 15.63 8.50
N ASN A 387 -9.02 14.53 8.15
CA ASN A 387 -9.99 14.49 7.05
C ASN A 387 -11.41 14.93 7.42
N TRP A 388 -11.65 15.33 8.67
CA TRP A 388 -12.99 15.67 9.17
C TRP A 388 -13.75 16.67 8.28
N GLY A 389 -13.07 17.69 7.76
CA GLY A 389 -13.66 18.72 6.90
C GLY A 389 -13.99 18.25 5.47
N LEU A 390 -13.34 17.19 4.99
CA LEU A 390 -13.59 16.59 3.67
C LEU A 390 -14.59 15.43 3.73
N ALA A 391 -14.67 14.76 4.88
CA ALA A 391 -15.47 13.57 5.06
C ALA A 391 -16.98 13.85 5.09
N THR A 392 -17.78 12.92 4.57
CA THR A 392 -19.24 12.92 4.67
C THR A 392 -19.67 12.07 5.87
N LYS A 393 -20.39 12.70 6.81
CA LYS A 393 -20.86 12.10 8.08
C LYS A 393 -19.74 11.39 8.90
N PRO A 394 -18.54 11.96 9.07
CA PRO A 394 -17.43 11.29 9.77
C PRO A 394 -17.81 10.84 11.18
N TRP A 395 -18.64 11.61 11.89
CA TRP A 395 -19.09 11.30 13.24
C TRP A 395 -19.74 9.91 13.41
N LEU A 396 -20.33 9.33 12.35
CA LEU A 396 -20.94 7.99 12.37
C LEU A 396 -19.90 6.88 12.55
N ILE A 397 -18.62 7.13 12.27
CA ILE A 397 -17.54 6.17 12.50
C ILE A 397 -17.46 5.79 13.99
N ILE A 398 -17.74 6.73 14.91
CA ILE A 398 -17.69 6.49 16.36
C ILE A 398 -18.73 5.45 16.82
N PRO A 399 -20.05 5.63 16.58
CA PRO A 399 -21.04 4.63 16.99
C PRO A 399 -20.88 3.30 16.26
N ILE A 400 -20.54 3.30 14.96
CA ILE A 400 -20.26 2.06 14.22
C ILE A 400 -19.07 1.34 14.86
N GLY A 401 -17.97 2.06 15.10
CA GLY A 401 -16.78 1.57 15.77
C GLY A 401 -17.07 1.00 17.16
N ALA A 402 -17.86 1.70 17.98
CA ALA A 402 -18.27 1.22 19.30
C ALA A 402 -19.03 -0.11 19.23
N CYS A 403 -19.95 -0.27 18.26
CA CYS A 403 -20.63 -1.55 18.03
C CYS A 403 -19.63 -2.66 17.66
N PHE A 404 -18.68 -2.38 16.76
CA PHE A 404 -17.63 -3.32 16.39
C PHE A 404 -16.71 -3.67 17.56
N ALA A 405 -16.36 -2.72 18.44
CA ALA A 405 -15.59 -2.99 19.65
C ALA A 405 -16.31 -3.98 20.58
N VAL A 406 -17.63 -3.80 20.79
CA VAL A 406 -18.43 -4.73 21.61
C VAL A 406 -18.43 -6.13 20.99
N VAL A 407 -18.69 -6.22 19.69
CA VAL A 407 -18.70 -7.51 18.96
C VAL A 407 -17.33 -8.19 19.05
N TYR A 408 -16.25 -7.46 18.79
CA TYR A 408 -14.89 -8.02 18.81
C TYR A 408 -14.48 -8.45 20.21
N TYR A 409 -14.71 -7.62 21.23
CA TYR A 409 -14.38 -7.97 22.61
C TYR A 409 -15.11 -9.25 23.05
N ALA A 410 -16.42 -9.33 22.80
CA ALA A 410 -17.23 -10.49 23.15
C ALA A 410 -16.79 -11.75 22.38
N LEU A 411 -16.59 -11.63 21.06
CA LEU A 411 -16.16 -12.74 20.20
C LEU A 411 -14.79 -13.27 20.61
N PHE A 412 -13.79 -12.40 20.76
CA PHE A 412 -12.43 -12.80 21.14
C PHE A 412 -12.44 -13.44 22.53
N ARG A 413 -13.07 -12.80 23.51
CA ARG A 413 -13.11 -13.35 24.88
C ARG A 413 -13.82 -14.69 24.94
N PHE A 414 -14.95 -14.84 24.24
CA PHE A 414 -15.66 -16.11 24.13
C PHE A 414 -14.78 -17.18 23.48
N ALA A 415 -14.19 -16.90 22.31
CA ALA A 415 -13.39 -17.86 21.58
C ALA A 415 -12.14 -18.30 22.37
N ILE A 416 -11.42 -17.34 22.96
CA ILE A 416 -10.20 -17.62 23.75
C ILE A 416 -10.53 -18.52 24.94
N THR A 417 -11.60 -18.23 25.67
CA THR A 417 -11.95 -19.00 26.88
C THR A 417 -12.64 -20.32 26.57
N LYS A 418 -13.47 -20.40 25.53
CA LYS A 418 -14.23 -21.60 25.17
C LYS A 418 -13.36 -22.66 24.48
N PHE A 419 -12.43 -22.24 23.64
CA PHE A 419 -11.57 -23.13 22.86
C PHE A 419 -10.13 -23.20 23.37
N ASP A 420 -9.85 -22.56 24.51
CA ASP A 420 -8.52 -22.49 25.15
C ASP A 420 -7.40 -22.07 24.19
N LEU A 421 -7.65 -20.98 23.45
CA LEU A 421 -6.70 -20.47 22.47
C LEU A 421 -5.44 -19.94 23.17
N GLN A 422 -4.27 -20.30 22.63
CA GLN A 422 -2.95 -19.98 23.18
C GLN A 422 -2.49 -18.56 22.80
N THR A 423 -3.36 -17.57 22.97
CA THR A 423 -3.04 -16.16 22.72
C THR A 423 -1.94 -15.66 23.67
N PRO A 424 -1.27 -14.53 23.38
CA PRO A 424 -0.22 -14.00 24.24
C PRO A 424 -0.57 -14.01 25.74
N GLY A 425 0.27 -14.61 26.56
CA GLY A 425 0.06 -14.74 28.00
C GLY A 425 -0.72 -15.98 28.44
N ARG A 426 -1.07 -16.87 27.50
CA ARG A 426 -1.74 -18.15 27.79
C ARG A 426 -0.89 -19.37 27.44
N GLU A 427 0.29 -19.18 26.85
CA GLU A 427 1.22 -20.25 26.48
C GLU A 427 1.64 -21.09 27.70
N PRO A 428 2.08 -22.35 27.52
CA PRO A 428 2.70 -23.13 28.59
C PRO A 428 3.88 -22.37 29.22
N ASP A 429 4.06 -22.50 30.53
CA ASP A 429 5.00 -21.65 31.29
C ASP A 429 6.45 -21.81 30.78
N GLU A 430 6.88 -23.03 30.44
CA GLU A 430 8.19 -23.32 29.84
C GLU A 430 8.46 -22.55 28.53
N VAL A 431 7.43 -22.32 27.72
CA VAL A 431 7.53 -21.59 26.45
C VAL A 431 7.51 -20.08 26.71
N GLY A 432 6.71 -19.63 27.68
CA GLY A 432 6.64 -18.24 28.11
C GLY A 432 7.97 -17.73 28.68
N ASP A 433 8.57 -18.50 29.58
CA ASP A 433 9.84 -18.15 30.23
C ASP A 433 11.00 -18.06 29.22
N ALA A 434 11.04 -18.98 28.24
CA ALA A 434 12.04 -18.95 27.17
C ALA A 434 11.89 -17.72 26.24
N MET A 435 10.65 -17.24 26.02
CA MET A 435 10.40 -16.03 25.25
C MET A 435 10.79 -14.76 26.03
N GLU A 436 10.60 -14.74 27.35
CA GLU A 436 11.03 -13.65 28.21
C GLU A 436 12.56 -13.54 28.27
N GLU A 437 13.27 -14.65 28.43
CA GLU A 437 14.75 -14.67 28.39
C GLU A 437 15.32 -14.15 27.06
N ALA A 438 14.62 -14.36 25.95
CA ALA A 438 15.02 -13.88 24.63
C ALA A 438 14.79 -12.36 24.44
N ASN A 439 13.81 -11.77 25.13
CA ASN A 439 13.46 -10.35 25.01
C ASN A 439 14.29 -9.43 25.93
N VAL A 440 14.98 -9.99 26.93
CA VAL A 440 15.84 -9.26 27.88
C VAL A 440 17.31 -9.18 27.40
N LYS A 441 17.65 -9.85 26.29
CA LYS A 441 18.94 -9.69 25.57
C LYS A 441 18.83 -8.68 24.45
#